data_AF-A0A8H4B0I5-F1
#
_entry.id   AF-A0A8H4B0I5-F1
#
_cell.length_a   1.000
_cell.length_b   1.000
_cell.length_c   1.000
_cell.angle_alpha   90.00
_cell.angle_beta   90.00
_cell.angle_gamma   90.00
#
_symmetry.space_group_name_H-M   'P 1'
#
loop_
_entity.id
_entity.type
_entity.pdbx_description
1 polymer ?
#
loop_
_entity_poly.entity_id
_entity_poly.type
_entity_poly.pdbx_seq_one_letter_code
_entity_poly.pdbx_strand_id
1 'polypeptide(L)'
;MVLDKPMNINLVCLPSNDITTAKCKINNIIIPKAVLDEDAQCTIESKKLAKHLGLKIDTTNFLSLKGAATNTKAYKYCYNVLITFTNRTLS
;
A
#
# COMPACT_ATOMS: atom_id res chain seq x y z
N MET A 1 10.94 -21.97 7.85
CA MET A 1 11.95 -21.25 7.04
C MET A 1 11.57 -19.78 7.08
N VAL A 2 12.23 -19.00 7.92
CA VAL A 2 12.01 -17.54 8.01
C VAL A 2 12.97 -16.91 7.01
N LEU A 3 12.44 -16.09 6.10
CA LEU A 3 13.25 -15.36 5.14
C LEU A 3 13.79 -14.12 5.87
N ASP A 4 14.99 -14.23 6.45
CA ASP A 4 15.64 -13.16 7.25
C ASP A 4 16.18 -12.00 6.39
N LYS A 5 15.94 -12.01 5.08
CA LYS A 5 16.24 -10.91 4.17
C LYS A 5 14.94 -10.34 3.62
N PRO A 6 14.76 -9.00 3.61
CA PRO A 6 13.66 -8.39 2.89
C PRO A 6 13.72 -8.87 1.44
N MET A 7 12.64 -9.51 0.98
CA MET A 7 12.51 -9.91 -0.41
C MET A 7 12.48 -8.63 -1.24
N ASN A 8 13.54 -8.37 -1.99
CA ASN A 8 13.55 -7.28 -2.94
C ASN A 8 12.71 -7.70 -4.15
N ILE A 9 11.44 -7.28 -4.16
CA ILE A 9 10.54 -7.52 -5.29
C ILE A 9 10.88 -6.47 -6.35
N ASN A 10 11.81 -6.80 -7.23
CA ASN A 10 12.16 -5.95 -8.36
C ASN A 10 11.07 -6.09 -9.43
N LEU A 11 10.08 -5.21 -9.40
CA LEU A 11 9.09 -5.09 -10.47
C LEU A 11 9.78 -4.41 -11.65
N VAL A 12 10.30 -5.22 -12.58
CA VAL A 12 10.93 -4.70 -13.80
C VAL A 12 9.93 -3.82 -14.53
N CYS A 13 10.11 -2.51 -14.42
CA CYS A 13 9.29 -1.50 -15.07
C CYS A 13 9.82 -1.32 -16.49
N LEU A 14 9.05 -1.76 -17.49
CA LEU A 14 9.26 -1.32 -18.86
C LEU A 14 8.86 0.17 -18.94
N PRO A 15 9.58 1.01 -19.68
CA PRO A 15 9.33 2.45 -19.72
C PRO A 15 7.97 2.70 -20.37
N SER A 16 6.96 2.84 -19.53
CA SER A 16 5.67 3.36 -19.90
C SER A 16 5.33 4.44 -18.89
N ASN A 17 4.61 5.46 -19.34
CA ASN A 17 3.99 6.47 -18.49
C ASN A 17 2.87 5.89 -17.60
N ASP A 18 2.94 4.59 -17.30
CA ASP A 18 1.90 3.78 -16.68
C ASP A 18 2.10 3.70 -15.18
N ILE A 19 1.07 4.10 -14.46
CA ILE A 19 0.93 3.83 -13.03
C ILE A 19 0.86 2.31 -12.87
N THR A 20 1.90 1.71 -12.30
CA THR A 20 1.88 0.28 -12.01
C THR A 20 0.85 0.03 -10.91
N THR A 21 -0.10 -0.86 -11.18
CA THR A 21 -1.12 -1.24 -10.20
C THR A 21 -1.21 -2.76 -10.06
N ALA A 22 -1.50 -3.22 -8.85
CA ALA A 22 -1.80 -4.62 -8.58
C ALA A 22 -3.16 -4.77 -7.91
N LYS A 23 -3.81 -5.90 -8.21
CA LYS A 23 -5.00 -6.33 -7.48
C LYS A 23 -4.57 -6.95 -6.15
N CYS A 24 -5.15 -6.48 -5.06
CA CYS A 24 -4.93 -7.05 -3.74
C CYS A 24 -6.24 -7.25 -2.98
N LYS A 25 -6.13 -7.90 -1.83
CA LYS A 25 -7.23 -8.14 -0.90
C LYS A 25 -6.78 -7.76 0.50
N ILE A 26 -7.62 -7.01 1.20
CA ILE A 26 -7.45 -6.67 2.61
C ILE A 26 -8.70 -7.15 3.33
N ASN A 27 -8.54 -7.97 4.36
CA ASN A 27 -9.65 -8.70 5.00
C ASN A 27 -10.50 -9.43 3.95
N ASN A 28 -11.80 -9.10 3.84
CA ASN A 28 -12.71 -9.73 2.87
C ASN A 28 -12.95 -8.84 1.63
N ILE A 29 -12.25 -7.71 1.49
CA ILE A 29 -12.46 -6.73 0.43
C ILE A 29 -11.38 -6.84 -0.62
N ILE A 30 -11.80 -6.92 -1.88
CA ILE A 30 -10.91 -6.91 -3.03
C ILE A 30 -10.67 -5.46 -3.45
N ILE A 31 -9.41 -5.05 -3.46
CA ILE A 31 -8.95 -3.78 -4.01
C ILE A 31 -8.47 -4.06 -5.44
N PRO A 32 -9.21 -3.59 -6.46
CA PRO A 32 -8.92 -3.94 -7.85
C PRO A 32 -7.61 -3.33 -8.35
N LYS A 33 -7.23 -2.15 -7.83
CA LYS A 33 -6.04 -1.41 -8.22
C LYS A 33 -5.43 -0.73 -6.99
N ALA A 34 -4.36 -1.31 -6.46
CA ALA A 34 -3.45 -0.67 -5.53
C ALA A 34 -2.24 -0.17 -6.32
N VAL A 35 -1.86 1.08 -6.13
CA VAL A 35 -0.68 1.67 -6.80
C VAL A 35 0.59 1.10 -6.19
N LEU A 36 1.53 0.70 -7.03
CA LEU A 36 2.88 0.30 -6.65
C LEU A 36 3.80 1.48 -6.97
N ASP A 37 4.20 2.18 -5.92
CA ASP A 37 5.02 3.39 -5.98
C ASP A 37 6.31 3.11 -5.22
N GLU A 38 7.41 2.92 -5.96
CA GLU A 38 8.73 2.60 -5.39
C GLU A 38 9.38 3.80 -4.68
N ASP A 39 8.97 5.01 -5.05
CA ASP A 39 9.45 6.26 -4.44
C ASP A 39 8.68 6.59 -3.14
N ALA A 40 7.57 5.91 -2.87
CA ALA A 40 6.79 6.10 -1.66
C ALA A 40 7.49 5.48 -0.43
N GLN A 41 7.76 6.31 0.58
CA GLN A 41 8.37 5.86 1.84
C GLN A 41 7.46 4.97 2.69
N CYS A 42 6.15 5.00 2.45
CA CYS A 42 5.17 4.21 3.19
C CYS A 42 3.93 3.94 2.34
N THR A 43 3.23 2.85 2.66
CA THR A 43 1.90 2.59 2.10
C THR A 43 0.88 3.56 2.68
N ILE A 44 0.06 4.16 1.80
CA ILE A 44 -0.99 5.12 2.18
C ILE A 44 -2.33 4.57 1.72
N GLU A 45 -3.35 4.69 2.58
CA GLU A 45 -4.73 4.43 2.23
C GLU A 45 -5.65 5.57 2.68
N SER A 46 -6.87 5.59 2.14
CA SER A 46 -7.85 6.58 2.57
C SER A 46 -8.45 6.20 3.93
N LYS A 47 -8.71 7.20 4.77
CA LYS A 47 -9.46 7.02 6.04
C LYS A 47 -10.82 6.35 5.85
N LYS A 48 -11.47 6.58 4.70
CA LYS A 48 -12.76 5.97 4.37
C LYS A 48 -12.62 4.45 4.17
N LEU A 49 -11.58 4.03 3.45
CA LEU A 49 -11.29 2.61 3.23
C LEU A 49 -10.90 1.92 4.54
N ALA A 50 -10.00 2.51 5.33
CA ALA A 50 -9.61 1.98 6.63
C ALA A 50 -10.81 1.74 7.57
N LYS A 51 -11.74 2.71 7.63
CA LYS A 51 -13.00 2.58 8.39
C LYS A 51 -13.90 1.47 7.83
N HIS A 52 -14.03 1.39 6.51
CA HIS A 52 -14.86 0.38 5.86
C HIS A 52 -14.30 -1.04 6.09
N LEU A 53 -12.99 -1.18 6.14
CA LEU A 53 -12.28 -2.41 6.47
C LEU A 53 -12.32 -2.76 7.97
N GLY A 54 -12.80 -1.85 8.83
CA GLY A 54 -12.82 -2.02 10.28
C GLY A 54 -11.43 -2.04 10.91
N LEU A 55 -10.42 -1.41 10.27
CA LEU A 55 -9.06 -1.41 10.79
C LEU A 55 -8.96 -0.61 12.08
N LYS A 56 -8.12 -1.09 13.02
CA LYS A 56 -7.81 -0.34 14.23
C LYS A 56 -6.89 0.81 13.87
N ILE A 57 -7.45 2.02 13.94
CA ILE A 57 -6.73 3.23 13.59
C ILE A 57 -6.11 3.85 14.85
N ASP A 58 -4.78 3.81 14.94
CA ASP A 58 -4.02 4.53 15.95
C ASP A 58 -3.97 6.02 15.60
N THR A 59 -4.29 6.86 16.57
CA THR A 59 -4.30 8.33 16.45
C THR A 59 -3.27 9.01 17.36
N THR A 60 -2.46 8.22 18.07
CA THR A 60 -1.46 8.72 19.03
C THR A 60 -0.18 9.15 18.33
N ASN A 61 0.16 8.51 17.22
CA ASN A 61 1.34 8.77 16.43
C ASN A 61 1.03 9.62 15.19
N PHE A 62 1.87 10.60 14.90
CA PHE A 62 1.71 11.52 13.76
C PHE A 62 2.83 11.32 12.74
N LEU A 63 2.46 11.19 11.45
CA LEU A 63 3.41 11.23 10.33
C LEU A 63 3.13 12.45 9.47
N SER A 64 4.13 13.32 9.31
CA SER A 64 4.06 14.34 8.27
C SER A 64 4.47 13.70 6.95
N LEU A 65 3.54 13.57 6.00
CA LEU A 65 3.84 13.10 4.66
C LEU A 65 4.06 14.30 3.73
N LYS A 66 5.15 14.26 2.99
CA LYS A 66 5.47 15.28 1.99
C LYS A 66 5.33 14.63 0.61
N GLY A 67 4.26 14.94 -0.11
CA GLY A 67 4.11 14.55 -1.50
C GLY A 67 4.74 15.58 -2.43
N ALA A 68 5.09 15.15 -3.65
CA ALA A 68 5.63 16.05 -4.68
C ALA A 68 4.64 17.15 -5.08
N ALA A 69 3.35 16.82 -5.16
CA ALA A 69 2.29 17.77 -5.54
C ALA A 69 1.65 18.47 -4.33
N THR A 70 1.61 17.81 -3.17
CA THR A 70 0.88 18.30 -2.00
C THR A 70 1.50 17.83 -0.68
N ASN A 71 1.55 18.75 0.29
CA ASN A 71 1.80 18.38 1.68
C ASN A 71 0.51 17.85 2.29
N THR A 72 0.46 16.55 2.56
CA THR A 72 -0.71 15.92 3.18
C THR A 72 -0.32 15.43 4.57
N LYS A 73 -1.14 15.73 5.56
CA LYS A 73 -0.93 15.19 6.91
C LYS A 73 -1.62 13.84 7.04
N ALA A 74 -0.84 12.77 7.25
CA ALA A 74 -1.39 11.49 7.70
C ALA A 74 -1.48 11.52 9.23
N TYR A 75 -2.71 11.66 9.72
CA TYR A 75 -2.96 11.83 11.16
C TYR A 75 -3.07 10.52 11.93
N LYS A 76 -2.91 9.38 11.24
CA LYS A 76 -3.43 8.08 11.69
C LYS A 76 -2.70 6.89 11.06
N TYR A 77 -2.50 5.83 11.84
CA TYR A 77 -1.85 4.60 11.40
C TYR A 77 -2.75 3.37 11.53
N CYS A 78 -2.57 2.40 10.65
CA CYS A 78 -3.10 1.05 10.76
C CYS A 78 -1.91 0.09 10.86
N TYR A 79 -1.83 -0.72 11.91
CA TYR A 79 -0.73 -1.68 12.09
C TYR A 79 -1.19 -3.09 11.72
N ASN A 80 -0.23 -3.93 11.30
CA ASN A 80 -0.41 -5.36 11.06
C ASN A 80 -1.58 -5.68 10.10
N VAL A 81 -1.75 -4.84 9.08
CA VAL A 81 -2.77 -5.03 8.04
C VAL A 81 -2.30 -6.12 7.08
N LEU A 82 -3.02 -7.25 7.04
CA LEU A 82 -2.72 -8.32 6.09
C LEU A 82 -3.20 -7.94 4.70
N ILE A 83 -2.26 -7.82 3.76
CA ILE A 83 -2.53 -7.55 2.35
C ILE A 83 -2.14 -8.79 1.54
N THR A 84 -3.09 -9.37 0.83
CA THR A 84 -2.86 -10.50 -0.07
C THR A 84 -2.87 -10.03 -1.51
N PHE A 85 -1.76 -10.16 -2.22
CA PHE A 85 -1.69 -9.93 -3.65
C PHE A 85 -2.08 -11.21 -4.40
N THR A 86 -2.94 -11.09 -5.40
CA THR A 86 -3.29 -12.22 -6.26
C THR A 86 -2.58 -12.04 -7.59
N ASN A 87 -1.51 -12.80 -7.83
CA ASN A 87 -0.95 -12.93 -9.16
C ASN A 87 -1.94 -13.72 -10.01
N ARG A 88 -2.57 -13.09 -11.01
CA ARG A 88 -2.72 -13.81 -12.27
C ARG A 88 -1.33 -13.77 -12.87
N THR A 89 -0.73 -14.94 -13.04
CA THR A 89 0.47 -15.15 -13.85
C THR A 89 0.42 -14.22 -15.04
N LEU A 90 1.47 -13.40 -15.23
CA LEU A 90 1.71 -12.73 -16.50
C LEU A 90 1.77 -13.85 -17.55
N SER A 91 0.68 -13.99 -18.31
CA SER A 91 0.57 -14.88 -19.46
C SER A 91 1.31 -14.28 -20.64
#